data_AF-X0X486-F1
#
_entry.id   AF-X0X486-F1
#
_cell.length_a   1.000
_cell.length_b   1.000
_cell.length_c   1.000
_cell.angle_alpha   90.00
_cell.angle_beta   90.00
_cell.angle_gamma   90.00
#
_symmetry.space_group_name_H-M   'P 1'
#
loop_
_entity.id
_entity.type
_entity.pdbx_description
1 polymer ?
#
loop_
_entity_poly.entity_id
_entity_poly.type
_entity_poly.pdbx_seq_one_letter_code
_entity_poly.pdbx_strand_id
1 'polypeptide(L)'
;DDVLTANLKWAIATIPFSPKDKILNQIFAVYFENEKEFCRKLYMSWDEMRTMTKEGMNFGSHTQTHPMLSQLMAKEQIKEVKGSKEILERELKVKIKLFSYPYGSFDETVIDILRKQKCICGLTTDAGINVGNHIRSFALKRLDTNDLPFE
;
A
#
# COMPACT_ATOMS: atom_id res chain seq x y z
N ASP A 1 0.03 2.34 -19.18
CA ASP A 1 1.47 2.15 -19.41
C ASP A 1 1.73 1.50 -20.74
N ASP A 2 2.85 1.80 -21.37
CA ASP A 2 3.37 1.01 -22.49
C ASP A 2 3.87 -0.37 -22.00
N VAL A 3 4.05 -1.30 -22.94
CA VAL A 3 4.42 -2.69 -22.64
C VAL A 3 5.76 -2.80 -21.91
N LEU A 4 6.75 -1.96 -22.25
CA LEU A 4 8.07 -2.02 -21.62
C LEU A 4 8.00 -1.57 -20.17
N THR A 5 7.30 -0.46 -19.91
CA THR A 5 7.09 0.04 -18.55
C THR A 5 6.33 -0.97 -17.69
N ALA A 6 5.28 -1.58 -18.23
CA ALA A 6 4.52 -2.61 -17.52
C ALA A 6 5.39 -3.84 -17.18
N ASN A 7 6.18 -4.32 -18.14
CA ASN A 7 7.08 -5.45 -17.93
C ASN A 7 8.16 -5.16 -16.89
N LEU A 8 8.75 -3.96 -16.91
CA LEU A 8 9.75 -3.54 -15.93
C LEU A 8 9.15 -3.50 -14.52
N LYS A 9 7.97 -2.90 -14.35
CA LYS A 9 7.26 -2.86 -13.06
C LYS A 9 7.03 -4.26 -12.51
N TRP A 10 6.53 -5.18 -13.34
CA TRP A 10 6.30 -6.57 -12.95
C TRP A 10 7.58 -7.31 -12.58
N ALA A 11 8.65 -7.16 -13.37
CA ALA A 11 9.93 -7.79 -13.09
C ALA A 11 10.52 -7.30 -11.76
N ILE A 12 10.46 -5.99 -11.49
CA ILE A 12 10.92 -5.43 -10.21
C ILE A 12 10.07 -5.96 -9.06
N ALA A 13 8.75 -6.04 -9.23
CA ALA A 13 7.84 -6.44 -8.15
C ALA A 13 8.06 -7.88 -7.66
N THR A 14 8.55 -8.79 -8.51
CA THR A 14 8.78 -10.21 -8.19
C THR A 14 10.18 -10.52 -7.64
N ILE A 15 11.13 -9.58 -7.71
CA ILE A 15 12.46 -9.76 -7.13
C ILE A 15 12.37 -9.69 -5.59
N PRO A 16 13.01 -10.63 -4.85
CA PRO A 16 13.07 -10.58 -3.39
C PRO A 16 13.61 -9.23 -2.88
N PHE A 17 13.16 -8.79 -1.71
CA PHE A 17 13.44 -7.43 -1.22
C PHE A 17 14.94 -7.06 -1.21
N SER A 18 15.81 -7.91 -0.65
CA SER A 18 17.25 -7.62 -0.53
C SER A 18 17.97 -7.39 -1.87
N PRO A 19 17.87 -8.29 -2.88
CA PRO A 19 18.45 -8.01 -4.19
C PRO A 19 17.75 -6.85 -4.92
N LYS A 20 16.42 -6.72 -4.78
CA LYS A 20 15.65 -5.63 -5.38
C LYS A 20 16.15 -4.27 -4.90
N ASP A 21 16.28 -4.11 -3.59
CA ASP A 21 16.73 -2.87 -2.95
C ASP A 21 18.12 -2.47 -3.43
N LYS A 22 19.06 -3.42 -3.53
CA LYS A 22 20.40 -3.17 -4.07
C LYS A 22 20.38 -2.68 -5.52
N ILE A 23 19.60 -3.33 -6.38
CA ILE A 23 19.47 -2.96 -7.79
C ILE A 23 18.83 -1.58 -7.93
N LEU A 24 17.73 -1.34 -7.20
CA LEU A 24 17.03 -0.07 -7.23
C LEU A 24 17.92 1.05 -6.71
N ASN A 25 18.67 0.86 -5.62
CA ASN A 25 19.60 1.87 -5.11
C ASN A 25 20.70 2.23 -6.12
N GLN A 26 21.22 1.24 -6.88
CA GLN A 26 22.20 1.50 -7.94
C GLN A 26 21.60 2.28 -9.12
N ILE A 27 20.42 1.86 -9.59
CA ILE A 27 19.70 2.58 -10.66
C ILE A 27 19.37 4.00 -10.18
N PHE A 28 18.92 4.14 -8.94
CA PHE A 28 18.58 5.41 -8.36
C PHE A 28 19.78 6.34 -8.34
N ALA A 29 20.93 5.88 -7.84
CA ALA A 29 22.17 6.67 -7.81
C ALA A 29 22.68 7.11 -9.20
N VAL A 30 22.37 6.35 -10.26
CA VAL A 30 22.78 6.70 -11.64
C VAL A 30 21.86 7.74 -12.26
N TYR A 31 20.55 7.62 -12.04
CA TYR A 31 19.54 8.43 -12.75
C TYR A 31 18.91 9.54 -11.89
N PHE A 32 19.10 9.52 -10.58
CA PHE A 32 18.47 10.42 -9.63
C PHE A 32 19.49 10.87 -8.57
N GLU A 33 19.65 12.18 -8.42
CA GLU A 33 20.72 12.73 -7.58
C GLU A 33 20.51 12.46 -6.09
N ASN A 34 19.37 12.89 -5.56
CA ASN A 34 19.09 12.89 -4.13
C ASN A 34 17.75 12.24 -3.84
N GLU A 35 17.79 11.03 -3.30
CA GLU A 35 16.60 10.25 -2.92
C GLU A 35 15.67 11.02 -1.99
N LYS A 36 16.21 11.71 -0.99
CA LYS A 36 15.39 12.49 -0.04
C LYS A 36 14.68 13.63 -0.75
N GLU A 37 15.37 14.35 -1.64
CA GLU A 37 14.77 15.44 -2.39
C GLU A 37 13.72 14.91 -3.38
N PHE A 38 14.01 13.81 -4.06
CA PHE A 38 13.09 13.16 -4.98
C PHE A 38 11.81 12.70 -4.25
N CYS A 39 11.96 12.02 -3.11
CA CYS A 39 10.84 11.62 -2.26
C CYS A 39 10.04 12.82 -1.76
N ARG A 40 10.69 13.92 -1.39
CA ARG A 40 10.01 15.15 -0.95
C ARG A 40 9.18 15.80 -2.07
N LYS A 41 9.54 15.59 -3.34
CA LYS A 41 8.79 16.11 -4.49
C LYS A 41 7.58 15.25 -4.85
N LEU A 42 7.59 13.95 -4.55
CA LEU A 42 6.56 13.01 -5.01
C LEU A 42 5.61 12.52 -3.92
N TYR A 43 6.06 12.45 -2.66
CA TYR A 43 5.26 11.93 -1.55
C TYR A 43 4.76 13.05 -0.65
N MET A 44 3.59 12.82 -0.04
CA MET A 44 3.08 13.70 1.01
C MET A 44 4.02 13.71 2.22
N SER A 45 4.31 14.91 2.70
CA SER A 45 4.94 15.14 3.99
C SER A 45 3.97 14.89 5.14
N TRP A 46 4.51 14.70 6.34
CA TRP A 46 3.71 14.55 7.54
C TRP A 46 2.87 15.78 7.87
N ASP A 47 3.34 16.98 7.55
CA ASP A 47 2.59 18.23 7.77
C ASP A 47 1.38 18.34 6.82
N GLU A 48 1.53 17.94 5.56
CA GLU A 48 0.41 17.85 4.62
C GLU A 48 -0.62 16.83 5.08
N MET A 49 -0.18 15.63 5.48
CA MET A 49 -1.10 14.59 5.98
C MET A 49 -1.83 15.02 7.27
N ARG A 50 -1.14 15.72 8.18
CA ARG A 50 -1.76 16.31 9.38
C ARG A 50 -2.79 17.38 9.01
N THR A 51 -2.48 18.23 8.04
CA THR A 51 -3.41 19.26 7.55
C THR A 51 -4.65 18.61 6.95
N MET A 52 -4.48 17.65 6.04
CA MET A 52 -5.58 16.89 5.44
C MET A 52 -6.44 16.18 6.50
N THR A 53 -5.82 15.62 7.54
CA THR A 53 -6.55 14.98 8.65
C THR A 53 -7.39 16.00 9.41
N LYS A 54 -6.87 17.21 9.67
CA LYS A 54 -7.63 18.30 10.32
C LYS A 54 -8.81 18.75 9.47
N GLU A 55 -8.65 18.74 8.14
CA GLU A 55 -9.71 19.06 7.17
C GLU A 55 -10.65 17.88 6.86
N GLY A 56 -10.59 16.79 7.63
CA GLY A 56 -11.57 15.69 7.57
C GLY A 56 -11.22 14.53 6.63
N MET A 57 -10.04 14.54 5.99
CA MET A 57 -9.57 13.40 5.20
C MET A 57 -9.21 12.21 6.10
N ASN A 58 -9.46 11.00 5.59
CA ASN A 58 -9.12 9.75 6.27
C ASN A 58 -7.91 9.09 5.62
N PHE A 59 -7.04 8.50 6.44
CA PHE A 59 -5.88 7.75 5.98
C PHE A 59 -6.02 6.25 6.30
N GLY A 60 -5.71 5.42 5.31
CA GLY A 60 -5.56 3.97 5.45
C GLY A 60 -4.09 3.55 5.44
N SER A 61 -3.81 2.34 5.90
CA SER A 61 -2.47 1.75 5.80
C SER A 61 -2.28 0.99 4.48
N HIS A 62 -1.05 0.96 3.97
CA HIS A 62 -0.68 0.30 2.72
C HIS A 62 0.68 -0.41 2.81
N THR A 63 0.97 -1.07 3.94
CA THR A 63 2.29 -1.68 4.30
C THR A 63 3.41 -0.65 4.46
N GLN A 64 4.60 -1.09 4.89
CA GLN A 64 5.77 -0.22 5.04
C GLN A 64 6.60 -0.16 3.76
N THR A 65 6.78 -1.30 3.10
CA THR A 65 7.71 -1.43 1.96
C THR A 65 7.04 -1.87 0.66
N HIS A 66 5.70 -1.88 0.63
CA HIS A 66 4.89 -2.28 -0.53
C HIS A 66 5.20 -3.69 -1.10
N PRO A 67 5.34 -4.75 -0.26
CA PRO A 67 5.54 -6.11 -0.75
C PRO A 67 4.21 -6.80 -1.12
N MET A 68 4.26 -7.82 -1.96
CA MET A 68 3.15 -8.77 -2.13
C MET A 68 3.02 -9.61 -0.85
N LEU A 69 2.06 -9.27 0.01
CA LEU A 69 1.97 -9.85 1.36
C LEU A 69 1.82 -11.38 1.36
N SER A 70 1.09 -11.95 0.39
CA SER A 70 0.89 -13.40 0.29
C SER A 70 2.18 -14.17 -0.07
N GLN A 71 3.27 -13.48 -0.41
CA GLN A 71 4.58 -14.09 -0.68
C GLN A 71 5.53 -14.02 0.54
N LEU A 72 5.10 -13.37 1.62
CA LEU A 72 5.91 -13.19 2.82
C LEU A 72 5.60 -14.25 3.87
N MET A 73 6.58 -14.53 4.73
CA MET A 73 6.32 -15.31 5.93
C MET A 73 5.43 -14.52 6.89
N ALA A 74 4.62 -15.21 7.72
CA ALA A 74 3.69 -14.57 8.66
C ALA A 74 4.35 -13.51 9.56
N LYS A 75 5.59 -13.74 10.01
CA LYS A 75 6.36 -12.77 10.81
C LYS A 75 6.64 -11.46 10.05
N GLU A 76 6.92 -11.56 8.76
CA GLU A 76 7.19 -10.42 7.89
C GLU A 76 5.89 -9.69 7.53
N GLN A 77 4.80 -10.42 7.26
CA GLN A 77 3.46 -9.84 7.10
C GLN A 77 3.07 -9.01 8.33
N ILE A 78 3.31 -9.51 9.56
CA ILE A 78 3.05 -8.76 10.80
C ILE A 78 3.85 -7.47 10.84
N LYS A 79 5.15 -7.52 10.51
CA LYS A 79 6.02 -6.35 10.52
C LYS A 79 5.50 -5.26 9.58
N GLU A 80 5.15 -5.64 8.36
CA GLU A 80 4.63 -4.74 7.32
C GLU A 80 3.30 -4.10 7.71
N VAL A 81 2.34 -4.92 8.18
CA VAL A 81 0.99 -4.45 8.53
C VAL A 81 1.01 -3.62 9.82
N LYS A 82 1.63 -4.13 10.88
CA LYS A 82 1.66 -3.46 12.18
C LYS A 82 2.52 -2.21 12.13
N GLY A 83 3.70 -2.29 11.54
CA GLY A 83 4.64 -1.19 11.53
C GLY A 83 4.14 0.02 10.73
N SER A 84 3.48 -0.19 9.59
CA SER A 84 2.90 0.91 8.80
C SER A 84 1.77 1.61 9.56
N LYS A 85 0.89 0.81 10.17
CA LYS A 85 -0.19 1.31 11.03
C LYS A 85 0.35 2.11 12.21
N GLU A 86 1.33 1.60 12.94
CA GLU A 86 1.88 2.27 14.13
C GLU A 86 2.54 3.60 13.79
N ILE A 87 3.26 3.68 12.67
CA ILE A 87 3.85 4.95 12.20
C ILE A 87 2.73 5.96 11.91
N LEU A 88 1.72 5.58 11.12
CA LEU A 88 0.60 6.47 10.80
C LEU A 88 -0.17 6.93 12.04
N GLU A 89 -0.50 6.02 12.97
CA GLU A 89 -1.19 6.39 14.22
C GLU A 89 -0.34 7.33 15.09
N ARG A 90 0.98 7.12 15.13
CA ARG A 90 1.90 7.99 15.88
C ARG A 90 1.98 9.39 15.29
N GLU A 91 2.07 9.51 13.96
CA GLU A 91 2.26 10.80 13.29
C GLU A 91 0.97 11.61 13.16
N LEU A 92 -0.16 10.93 12.93
CA LEU A 92 -1.46 11.57 12.69
C LEU A 92 -2.35 11.68 13.95
N LYS A 93 -2.00 10.96 15.02
CA LYS A 93 -2.78 10.90 16.28
C LYS A 93 -4.23 10.43 16.10
N VAL A 94 -4.50 9.63 15.07
CA VAL A 94 -5.81 9.01 14.80
C VAL A 94 -5.67 7.49 14.71
N LYS A 95 -6.79 6.77 14.79
CA LYS A 95 -6.82 5.31 14.60
C LYS A 95 -6.92 4.95 13.13
N ILE A 96 -5.98 4.15 12.64
CA ILE A 96 -5.98 3.67 11.25
C ILE A 96 -6.79 2.37 11.18
N LYS A 97 -7.95 2.41 10.54
CA LYS A 97 -8.89 1.27 10.48
C LYS A 97 -8.99 0.63 9.09
N LEU A 98 -8.50 1.32 8.07
CA LEU A 98 -8.58 0.90 6.68
C LEU A 98 -7.23 0.36 6.22
N PHE A 99 -7.25 -0.67 5.38
CA PHE A 99 -6.04 -1.24 4.80
C PHE A 99 -6.21 -1.46 3.30
N SER A 100 -5.20 -1.09 2.51
CA SER A 100 -5.14 -1.40 1.08
C SER A 100 -4.03 -2.43 0.87
N TYR A 101 -4.28 -3.53 0.17
CA TYR A 101 -3.26 -4.55 -0.09
C TYR A 101 -2.40 -4.15 -1.30
N PRO A 102 -1.07 -4.06 -1.17
CA PRO A 102 -0.20 -3.89 -2.34
C PRO A 102 -0.47 -4.97 -3.39
N TYR A 103 -0.67 -4.56 -4.64
CA TYR A 103 -1.00 -5.45 -5.76
C TYR A 103 -2.27 -6.29 -5.56
N GLY A 104 -3.14 -5.96 -4.59
CA GLY A 104 -4.26 -6.82 -4.21
C GLY A 104 -3.84 -8.16 -3.60
N SER A 105 -2.57 -8.33 -3.21
CA SER A 105 -2.02 -9.57 -2.67
C SER A 105 -2.32 -9.70 -1.18
N PHE A 106 -3.13 -10.70 -0.82
CA PHE A 106 -3.46 -11.04 0.56
C PHE A 106 -3.75 -12.55 0.69
N ASP A 107 -3.73 -13.04 1.92
CA ASP A 107 -4.15 -14.39 2.30
C ASP A 107 -4.91 -14.33 3.64
N GLU A 108 -5.39 -15.47 4.14
CA GLU A 108 -6.11 -15.51 5.43
C GLU A 108 -5.22 -15.11 6.62
N THR A 109 -3.91 -15.34 6.55
CA THR A 109 -2.95 -14.94 7.59
C THR A 109 -2.93 -13.41 7.72
N VAL A 110 -2.84 -12.69 6.61
CA VAL A 110 -2.90 -11.22 6.57
C VAL A 110 -4.22 -10.71 7.13
N ILE A 111 -5.35 -11.33 6.76
CA ILE A 111 -6.67 -10.94 7.26
C ILE A 111 -6.73 -11.08 8.79
N ASP A 112 -6.22 -12.18 9.34
CA ASP A 112 -6.18 -12.38 10.79
C ASP A 112 -5.27 -11.38 11.50
N ILE A 113 -4.16 -10.99 10.88
CA ILE A 113 -3.30 -9.91 11.38
C ILE A 113 -4.10 -8.60 11.40
N LEU A 114 -4.83 -8.25 10.33
CA LEU A 114 -5.63 -7.03 10.26
C LEU A 114 -6.74 -7.00 11.33
N ARG A 115 -7.42 -8.13 11.56
CA ARG A 115 -8.42 -8.26 12.64
C ARG A 115 -7.79 -8.01 14.01
N LYS A 116 -6.62 -8.61 14.29
CA LYS A 116 -5.88 -8.38 15.54
C LYS A 116 -5.42 -6.93 15.70
N GLN A 117 -5.13 -6.25 14.59
CA GLN A 117 -4.81 -4.81 14.55
C GLN A 117 -6.05 -3.90 14.59
N LYS A 118 -7.26 -4.46 14.76
CA LYS A 118 -8.53 -3.73 14.82
C LYS A 118 -8.82 -2.91 13.54
N CYS A 119 -8.33 -3.37 12.40
CA CYS A 119 -8.80 -2.87 11.10
C CYS A 119 -10.24 -3.36 10.86
N ILE A 120 -11.03 -2.56 10.15
CA ILE A 120 -12.45 -2.86 9.88
C ILE A 120 -12.66 -3.37 8.45
N CYS A 121 -11.76 -3.01 7.53
CA CYS A 121 -11.82 -3.49 6.16
C CYS A 121 -10.44 -3.52 5.47
N GLY A 122 -10.40 -4.27 4.37
CA GLY A 122 -9.26 -4.43 3.49
C GLY A 122 -9.71 -4.28 2.03
N LEU A 123 -9.00 -3.47 1.25
CA LEU A 123 -9.31 -3.17 -0.14
C LEU A 123 -8.36 -3.92 -1.08
N THR A 124 -8.92 -4.65 -2.05
CA THR A 124 -8.17 -5.40 -3.07
C THR A 124 -8.03 -4.58 -4.36
N THR A 125 -7.42 -5.16 -5.39
CA THR A 125 -7.42 -4.61 -6.76
C THR A 125 -8.46 -5.29 -7.65
N ASP A 126 -9.30 -6.16 -7.10
CA ASP A 126 -10.35 -6.82 -7.89
C ASP A 126 -11.40 -5.80 -8.31
N ALA A 127 -11.66 -5.75 -9.62
CA ALA A 127 -12.67 -4.87 -10.19
C ALA A 127 -14.08 -5.25 -9.69
N GLY A 128 -14.84 -4.27 -9.20
CA GLY A 128 -16.27 -4.45 -9.00
C GLY A 128 -16.90 -3.57 -7.90
N ILE A 129 -18.22 -3.70 -7.82
CA ILE A 129 -19.06 -2.96 -6.87
C ILE A 129 -19.40 -3.87 -5.68
N ASN A 130 -19.27 -3.34 -4.46
CA ASN A 130 -19.62 -4.04 -3.24
C ASN A 130 -21.08 -3.73 -2.88
N VAL A 131 -22.00 -4.68 -3.09
CA VAL A 131 -23.44 -4.53 -2.82
C VAL A 131 -24.01 -5.69 -2.00
N GLY A 132 -25.03 -5.41 -1.18
CA GLY A 132 -25.82 -6.41 -0.46
C GLY A 132 -25.15 -6.93 0.83
N ASN A 133 -25.71 -8.02 1.36
CA ASN A 133 -25.34 -8.56 2.68
C ASN A 133 -24.14 -9.53 2.66
N HIS A 134 -23.55 -9.80 1.49
CA HIS A 134 -22.43 -10.73 1.32
C HIS A 134 -21.08 -10.01 1.10
N ILE A 135 -20.96 -8.78 1.59
CA ILE A 135 -19.73 -7.99 1.47
C ILE A 135 -18.63 -8.65 2.31
N ARG A 136 -17.52 -9.01 1.65
CA ARG A 136 -16.30 -9.45 2.34
C ARG A 136 -15.54 -8.23 2.80
N SER A 137 -15.74 -7.80 4.06
CA SER A 137 -15.12 -6.56 4.57
C SER A 137 -13.60 -6.51 4.40
N PHE A 138 -12.90 -7.64 4.43
CA PHE A 138 -11.45 -7.70 4.22
C PHE A 138 -11.01 -8.02 2.79
N ALA A 139 -11.95 -8.06 1.84
CA ALA A 139 -11.70 -8.26 0.43
C ALA A 139 -12.65 -7.37 -0.40
N LEU A 140 -12.68 -6.08 -0.07
CA LEU A 140 -13.52 -5.11 -0.79
C LEU A 140 -12.95 -4.87 -2.19
N LYS A 141 -13.82 -4.99 -3.18
CA LYS A 141 -13.52 -4.69 -4.58
C LYS A 141 -13.39 -3.18 -4.79
N ARG A 142 -12.67 -2.76 -5.82
CA ARG A 142 -12.52 -1.36 -6.23
C ARG A 142 -12.83 -1.20 -7.71
N LEU A 143 -13.06 0.03 -8.16
CA LEU A 143 -13.03 0.38 -9.57
C LEU A 143 -11.75 1.18 -9.79
N ASP A 144 -10.97 0.83 -10.81
CA ASP A 144 -9.83 1.64 -11.18
C ASP A 144 -10.32 2.94 -11.82
N THR A 145 -9.63 4.05 -11.59
CA THR A 145 -9.97 5.32 -12.25
C THR A 145 -9.82 5.26 -13.77
N ASN A 146 -9.03 4.31 -14.28
CA ASN A 146 -8.92 4.01 -15.71
C ASN A 146 -10.13 3.22 -16.26
N ASP A 147 -10.92 2.57 -15.40
CA ASP A 147 -12.09 1.79 -15.81
C ASP A 147 -13.35 2.66 -15.97
N LEU A 148 -13.29 3.93 -15.54
CA LEU A 148 -14.39 4.87 -15.64
C LEU A 148 -14.36 5.57 -17.01
N PRO A 149 -15.53 5.73 -17.67
CA PRO A 149 -15.59 6.47 -18.93
C PRO A 149 -15.09 7.90 -18.69
N PHE A 150 -14.21 8.37 -19.57
CA PHE A 150 -13.93 9.80 -19.68
C PHE A 150 -15.20 10.47 -20.22
N GLU A 151 -15.74 11.45 -19.49
CA GLU A 151 -16.79 12.33 -20.00
C GLU A 151 -16.31 13.09 -21.24
#